data_AF-A0A547L8B0-F1
#
_entry.id   AF-A0A547L8B0-F1
#
_cell.length_a   1.000
_cell.length_b   1.000
_cell.length_c   1.000
_cell.angle_alpha   90.00
_cell.angle_beta   90.00
_cell.angle_gamma   90.00
#
_symmetry.space_group_name_H-M   'P 1'
#
loop_
_entity.id
_entity.type
_entity.pdbx_description
1 polymer ?
#
loop_
_entity_poly.entity_id
_entity_poly.type
_entity_poly.pdbx_seq_one_letter_code
_entity_poly.pdbx_strand_id
1 'polypeptide(L)'
;MSTHGASLLTQAPKIVFIAIALAGCASDIMKNYVGQPVESVVLDYGPPTAIVDLGQGERAYQWRKVSTSAVSGTSSGEVRETKHGTVYEETETPGYIERQECFYTFYARASGGRWFITNFRQPKLECE
;
A
#
# COMPACT_ATOMS: atom_id res chain seq x y z
N MET A 1 -37.01 58.01 -16.11
CA MET A 1 -37.37 56.78 -16.85
C MET A 1 -36.21 55.81 -16.76
N SER A 2 -36.46 54.60 -16.24
CA SER A 2 -35.78 53.31 -16.53
C SER A 2 -34.24 53.25 -16.58
N THR A 3 -33.53 52.31 -15.97
CA THR A 3 -33.86 50.93 -15.57
C THR A 3 -32.82 50.43 -14.57
N HIS A 4 -33.23 49.43 -13.77
CA HIS A 4 -32.46 48.68 -12.80
C HIS A 4 -31.23 47.95 -13.37
N GLY A 5 -30.16 47.91 -12.59
CA GLY A 5 -29.07 46.93 -12.73
C GLY A 5 -28.74 46.36 -11.36
N ALA A 6 -29.46 45.32 -10.94
CA ALA A 6 -29.18 44.61 -9.69
C ALA A 6 -27.96 43.70 -9.89
N SER A 7 -26.86 44.06 -9.25
CA SER A 7 -25.63 43.27 -9.15
C SER A 7 -25.88 42.04 -8.27
N LEU A 8 -26.37 40.95 -8.86
CA LEU A 8 -26.39 39.64 -8.21
C LEU A 8 -24.99 39.04 -8.29
N LEU A 9 -24.19 39.36 -7.27
CA LEU A 9 -22.97 38.64 -6.90
C LEU A 9 -23.32 37.16 -6.72
N THR A 10 -23.11 36.38 -7.78
CA THR A 10 -23.22 34.93 -7.75
C THR A 10 -21.97 34.39 -7.07
N GLN A 11 -22.06 34.26 -5.75
CA GLN A 11 -21.01 33.65 -4.94
C GLN A 11 -20.99 32.15 -5.25
N ALA A 12 -20.16 31.74 -6.20
CA ALA A 12 -19.92 30.33 -6.49
C ALA A 12 -19.19 29.69 -5.29
N PRO A 13 -19.75 28.67 -4.63
CA PRO A 13 -18.99 27.90 -3.68
C PRO A 13 -18.00 27.06 -4.49
N LYS A 14 -16.70 27.35 -4.37
CA LYS A 14 -15.65 26.44 -4.81
C LYS A 14 -15.73 25.19 -3.95
N ILE A 15 -16.58 24.23 -4.33
CA ILE A 15 -16.55 22.88 -3.79
C ILE A 15 -15.25 22.25 -4.31
N VAL A 16 -14.19 22.36 -3.52
CA VAL A 16 -12.96 21.60 -3.72
C VAL A 16 -13.29 20.16 -3.32
N PHE A 17 -13.64 19.32 -4.30
CA PHE A 17 -13.70 17.88 -4.11
C PHE A 17 -12.27 17.38 -3.88
N ILE A 18 -11.89 17.21 -2.61
CA ILE A 18 -10.68 16.46 -2.25
C ILE A 18 -10.98 14.99 -2.56
N ALA A 19 -10.54 14.55 -3.74
CA ALA A 19 -10.51 13.13 -4.06
C ALA A 19 -9.40 12.46 -3.24
N ILE A 20 -9.72 12.07 -2.00
CA ILE A 20 -8.88 11.14 -1.24
C ILE A 20 -9.02 9.80 -1.97
N ALA A 21 -8.00 9.45 -2.75
CA ALA A 21 -7.89 8.11 -3.30
C ALA A 21 -7.82 7.12 -2.12
N LEU A 22 -8.89 6.36 -1.91
CA LEU A 22 -8.98 5.27 -0.93
C LEU A 22 -8.12 4.07 -1.37
N ALA A 23 -6.85 4.28 -1.69
CA ALA A 23 -5.89 3.20 -1.60
C ALA A 23 -5.73 2.92 -0.10
N GLY A 24 -6.63 2.11 0.45
CA GLY A 24 -6.56 1.68 1.84
C GLY A 24 -5.26 0.92 2.06
N CYS A 25 -4.54 1.27 3.12
CA CYS A 25 -3.34 0.55 3.48
C CYS A 25 -3.70 -0.92 3.75
N ALA A 26 -2.77 -1.85 3.55
CA ALA A 26 -2.99 -3.26 3.82
C ALA A 26 -3.42 -3.47 5.27
N SER A 27 -2.92 -2.67 6.22
CA SER A 27 -3.38 -2.67 7.60
C SER A 27 -4.87 -2.32 7.77
N ASP A 28 -5.42 -1.40 6.98
CA ASP A 28 -6.84 -1.06 7.00
C ASP A 28 -7.70 -2.23 6.53
N ILE A 29 -7.24 -2.93 5.48
CA ILE A 29 -7.90 -4.15 4.99
C ILE A 29 -7.87 -5.23 6.07
N MET A 30 -6.70 -5.48 6.68
CA MET A 30 -6.56 -6.50 7.73
C MET A 30 -7.46 -6.21 8.92
N LYS A 31 -7.57 -4.94 9.33
CA LYS A 31 -8.42 -4.53 10.45
C LYS A 31 -9.89 -4.92 10.25
N ASN A 32 -10.40 -4.89 9.01
CA ASN A 32 -11.79 -5.24 8.71
C ASN A 32 -12.13 -6.72 8.95
N TYR A 33 -11.12 -7.60 9.03
CA TYR A 33 -11.32 -9.01 9.34
C TYR A 33 -11.33 -9.31 10.84
N VAL A 34 -10.99 -8.36 11.70
CA VAL A 34 -11.04 -8.57 13.17
C VAL A 34 -12.48 -8.83 13.60
N GLY A 35 -12.68 -9.89 14.37
CA GLY A 35 -14.00 -10.40 14.80
C GLY A 35 -14.64 -11.37 13.81
N GLN A 36 -14.11 -11.51 12.60
CA GLN A 36 -14.60 -12.47 11.61
C GLN A 36 -13.95 -13.85 11.79
N PRO A 37 -14.59 -14.91 11.31
CA PRO A 37 -13.94 -16.21 11.21
C PRO A 37 -12.76 -16.17 10.24
N VAL A 38 -11.69 -16.94 10.50
CA VAL A 38 -10.52 -17.06 9.61
C VAL A 38 -10.93 -17.49 8.19
N GLU A 39 -12.03 -18.23 8.05
CA GLU A 39 -12.55 -18.61 6.75
C GLU A 39 -12.86 -17.41 5.84
N SER A 40 -13.19 -16.22 6.34
CA SER A 40 -13.43 -15.06 5.46
C SER A 40 -12.16 -14.63 4.74
N VAL A 41 -11.02 -14.57 5.43
CA VAL A 41 -9.72 -14.29 4.80
C VAL A 41 -9.34 -15.39 3.82
N VAL A 42 -9.63 -16.65 4.15
CA VAL A 42 -9.34 -17.79 3.27
C VAL A 42 -10.18 -17.73 1.99
N LEU A 43 -11.43 -17.29 2.06
CA LEU A 43 -12.29 -17.14 0.88
C LEU A 43 -11.79 -16.03 -0.05
N ASP A 44 -11.23 -14.94 0.51
CA ASP A 44 -10.75 -13.81 -0.29
C ASP A 44 -9.33 -14.02 -0.85
N TYR A 45 -8.44 -14.64 -0.08
CA TYR A 45 -7.01 -14.72 -0.41
C TYR A 45 -6.46 -16.14 -0.55
N GLY A 46 -7.32 -17.16 -0.43
CA GLY A 46 -6.91 -18.56 -0.44
C GLY A 46 -6.30 -19.03 0.90
N PRO A 47 -5.83 -20.28 0.95
CA PRO A 47 -5.30 -20.86 2.18
C PRO A 47 -4.03 -20.10 2.66
N PRO A 48 -3.81 -20.03 3.98
CA PRO A 48 -2.61 -19.43 4.54
C PRO A 48 -1.37 -20.20 4.09
N THR A 49 -0.26 -19.49 3.91
CA THR A 49 1.07 -20.08 3.65
C THR A 49 1.59 -20.84 4.86
N ALA A 50 1.29 -20.36 6.07
CA ALA A 50 1.69 -21.01 7.30
C ALA A 50 0.64 -20.83 8.40
N ILE A 51 0.52 -21.84 9.25
CA ILE A 51 -0.28 -21.79 10.48
C ILE A 51 0.65 -22.15 11.64
N VAL A 52 0.71 -21.28 12.64
CA VAL A 52 1.55 -21.45 13.83
C VAL A 52 0.64 -21.53 15.05
N ASP A 53 0.76 -22.62 15.81
CA ASP A 53 0.08 -22.74 17.10
C ASP A 53 0.84 -21.91 18.15
N LEU A 54 0.15 -20.97 18.80
CA LEU A 54 0.73 -20.08 19.81
C LEU A 54 0.49 -20.61 21.24
N GLY A 55 -0.24 -21.73 21.37
CA GLY A 55 -0.70 -22.24 22.65
C GLY A 55 -1.95 -21.51 23.17
N GLN A 56 -2.52 -22.02 24.26
CA GLN A 56 -3.71 -21.45 24.92
C GLN A 56 -4.94 -21.25 24.01
N GLY A 57 -5.07 -22.07 22.96
CA GLY A 57 -6.16 -21.96 22.00
C GLY A 57 -6.03 -20.77 21.05
N GLU A 58 -4.82 -20.26 20.84
CA GLU A 58 -4.49 -19.21 19.87
C GLU A 58 -3.64 -19.76 18.72
N ARG A 59 -3.87 -19.21 17.52
CA ARG A 59 -3.11 -19.51 16.31
C ARG A 59 -2.77 -18.25 15.55
N ALA A 60 -1.61 -18.25 14.90
CA ALA A 60 -1.26 -17.28 13.87
C ALA A 60 -1.45 -17.91 12.49
N TYR A 61 -2.12 -17.18 11.60
CA TYR A 61 -2.32 -17.53 10.21
C TYR A 61 -1.58 -16.52 9.35
N GLN A 62 -0.68 -16.99 8.48
CA GLN A 62 0.21 -16.12 7.71
C GLN A 62 0.04 -16.34 6.20
N TRP A 63 -0.10 -15.23 5.47
CA TRP A 63 -0.11 -15.18 4.01
C TRP A 63 1.16 -14.49 3.52
N ARG A 64 1.81 -15.11 2.53
CA ARG A 64 2.96 -14.52 1.83
C ARG A 64 2.53 -13.97 0.47
N LYS A 65 2.78 -12.68 0.25
CA LYS A 65 2.60 -12.00 -1.04
C LYS A 65 3.96 -11.62 -1.59
N VAL A 66 4.24 -11.96 -2.85
CA VAL A 66 5.47 -11.60 -3.54
C VAL A 66 5.13 -10.55 -4.60
N SER A 67 5.72 -9.36 -4.48
CA SER A 67 5.69 -8.32 -5.50
C SER A 67 6.99 -8.35 -6.30
N THR A 68 6.90 -8.19 -7.61
CA THR A 68 8.08 -8.04 -8.48
C THR A 68 7.90 -6.78 -9.31
N SER A 69 8.87 -5.87 -9.23
CA SER A 69 8.85 -4.58 -9.91
C SER A 69 10.10 -4.42 -10.78
N ALA A 70 9.96 -3.83 -11.96
CA ALA A 70 11.11 -3.46 -12.79
C ALA A 70 11.50 -2.01 -12.47
N VAL A 71 12.74 -1.81 -12.04
CA VAL A 71 13.33 -0.49 -11.80
C VAL A 71 14.12 -0.10 -13.02
N SER A 72 13.73 1.01 -13.66
CA SER A 72 14.41 1.54 -14.85
C SER A 72 15.80 2.07 -14.50
N GLY A 73 16.76 1.84 -15.39
CA GLY A 73 18.07 2.47 -15.30
C GLY A 73 18.01 3.97 -15.52
N THR A 74 19.01 4.69 -15.05
CA THR A 74 19.18 6.14 -15.22
C THR A 74 20.50 6.43 -15.91
N SER A 75 20.53 7.40 -16.82
CA SER A 75 21.79 7.98 -17.32
C SER A 75 21.87 9.42 -16.85
N SER A 76 23.03 9.83 -16.33
CA SER A 76 23.33 11.21 -15.95
C SER A 76 24.66 11.63 -16.57
N GLY A 77 24.67 12.75 -17.28
CA GLY A 77 25.90 13.32 -17.84
C GLY A 77 26.34 14.60 -17.12
N GLU A 78 27.62 14.73 -16.81
CA GLU A 78 28.25 15.95 -16.33
C GLU A 78 29.16 16.55 -17.42
N VAL A 79 29.00 17.84 -17.70
CA VAL A 79 29.89 18.57 -18.61
C VAL A 79 31.00 19.23 -17.78
N ARG A 80 32.26 18.81 -17.99
CA ARG A 80 33.43 19.35 -17.30
C ARG A 80 34.25 20.21 -18.27
N GLU A 81 34.41 21.50 -17.98
CA GLU A 81 35.34 22.34 -18.74
C GLU A 81 36.79 22.07 -18.31
N THR A 82 37.63 21.71 -19.28
CA THR A 82 39.06 21.51 -19.06
C THR A 82 39.87 22.56 -19.83
N LYS A 83 41.14 22.71 -19.49
CA LYS A 83 42.08 23.63 -20.18
C LYS A 83 42.25 23.32 -21.67
N HIS A 84 41.71 22.20 -22.18
CA HIS A 84 41.80 21.74 -23.58
C HIS A 84 40.41 21.61 -24.25
N GLY A 85 39.35 22.14 -23.62
CA GLY A 85 37.98 22.11 -24.15
C GLY A 85 36.99 21.45 -23.20
N THR A 86 35.75 21.30 -23.67
CA THR A 86 34.64 20.72 -22.90
C THR A 86 34.67 19.18 -22.99
N VAL A 87 34.61 18.50 -21.84
CA VAL A 87 34.52 17.03 -21.74
C VAL A 87 33.12 16.67 -21.22
N TYR A 88 32.44 15.75 -21.89
CA TYR A 88 31.17 15.19 -21.43
C TYR A 88 31.45 13.84 -20.76
N GLU A 89 31.05 13.69 -19.50
CA GLU A 89 31.20 12.46 -18.72
C GLU A 89 29.81 11.89 -18.43
N GLU A 90 29.48 10.76 -19.04
CA GLU A 90 28.20 10.08 -18.87
C GLU A 90 28.32 8.93 -17.88
N THR A 91 27.46 8.92 -16.86
CA THR A 91 27.31 7.85 -15.89
C THR A 91 25.98 7.16 -16.10
N GLU A 92 26.03 5.90 -16.53
CA GLU A 92 24.84 5.04 -16.68
C GLU A 92 24.69 4.11 -15.47
N THR A 93 23.50 4.08 -14.87
CA THR A 93 23.06 3.09 -13.88
C THR A 93 22.06 2.15 -14.56
N PRO A 94 22.37 0.86 -14.72
CA PRO A 94 21.46 -0.08 -15.36
C PRO A 94 20.21 -0.35 -14.52
N GLY A 95 19.11 -0.70 -15.19
CA GLY A 95 17.88 -1.12 -14.51
C GLY A 95 18.02 -2.49 -13.86
N TYR A 96 17.18 -2.78 -12.86
CA TYR A 96 17.16 -4.06 -12.15
C TYR A 96 15.73 -4.51 -11.84
N ILE A 97 15.57 -5.80 -11.50
CA ILE A 97 14.30 -6.34 -11.03
C ILE A 97 14.32 -6.40 -9.51
N GLU A 98 13.38 -5.71 -8.88
CA GLU A 98 13.17 -5.73 -7.44
C GLU A 98 12.12 -6.78 -7.09
N ARG A 99 12.43 -7.64 -6.11
CA ARG A 99 11.47 -8.60 -5.54
C ARG A 99 11.28 -8.28 -4.08
N GLN A 100 10.03 -8.05 -3.70
CA GLN A 100 9.65 -7.76 -2.33
C GLN A 100 8.67 -8.81 -1.81
N GLU A 101 8.89 -9.28 -0.59
CA GLU A 101 8.04 -10.26 0.07
C GLU A 101 7.34 -9.65 1.28
N CYS A 102 6.02 -9.69 1.26
CA CYS A 102 5.15 -9.20 2.32
C CYS A 102 4.48 -10.37 3.03
N PHE A 103 4.53 -10.35 4.36
CA PHE A 103 3.92 -11.36 5.21
C PHE A 103 2.79 -10.71 6.03
N TYR A 104 1.56 -11.13 5.75
CA TYR A 104 0.36 -10.67 6.43
C TYR A 104 -0.07 -11.73 7.43
N THR A 105 -0.08 -11.38 8.73
CA THR A 105 -0.34 -12.35 9.80
C THR A 105 -1.56 -11.95 10.60
N PHE A 106 -2.54 -12.86 10.68
CA PHE A 106 -3.70 -12.75 11.57
C PHE A 106 -3.50 -13.62 12.81
N TYR A 107 -3.89 -13.11 13.97
CA TYR A 107 -4.02 -13.87 15.19
C TYR A 107 -5.49 -14.24 15.38
N ALA A 108 -5.74 -15.50 15.72
CA ALA A 108 -7.09 -15.99 15.93
C ALA A 108 -7.17 -16.87 17.18
N ARG A 109 -8.33 -16.87 17.81
CA ARG A 109 -8.66 -17.71 18.97
C ARG A 109 -9.77 -18.69 18.62
N ALA A 110 -9.67 -19.90 19.16
CA ALA A 110 -10.71 -20.91 19.01
C ALA A 110 -11.97 -20.52 19.80
N SER A 111 -13.13 -20.58 19.16
CA SER A 111 -14.45 -20.40 19.78
C SER A 111 -15.51 -21.18 19.00
N GLY A 112 -16.29 -22.02 19.68
CA GLY A 112 -17.39 -22.78 19.06
C GLY A 112 -16.94 -23.70 17.90
N GLY A 113 -15.73 -24.26 17.97
CA GLY A 113 -15.16 -25.12 16.92
C GLY A 113 -14.61 -24.37 15.70
N ARG A 114 -14.64 -23.03 15.70
CA ARG A 114 -14.09 -22.17 14.64
C ARG A 114 -12.98 -21.28 15.18
N TRP A 115 -12.20 -20.70 14.28
CA TRP A 115 -11.15 -19.74 14.61
C TRP A 115 -11.61 -18.34 14.25
N PHE A 116 -11.66 -17.44 15.23
CA PHE A 116 -12.05 -16.05 15.02
C PHE A 116 -10.83 -15.16 15.15
N ILE A 117 -10.67 -14.25 14.19
CA ILE A 117 -9.56 -13.31 14.15
C ILE A 117 -9.74 -12.32 15.29
N THR A 118 -8.75 -12.27 16.19
CA THR A 118 -8.75 -11.38 17.35
C THR A 118 -7.87 -10.16 17.11
N ASN A 119 -6.81 -10.31 16.32
CA ASN A 119 -5.87 -9.25 16.03
C ASN A 119 -5.06 -9.59 14.76
N PHE A 120 -4.18 -8.69 14.35
CA PHE A 120 -3.22 -8.92 13.27
C PHE A 120 -1.87 -8.29 13.62
N ARG A 121 -0.83 -8.73 12.92
CA ARG A 121 0.49 -8.09 12.99
C ARG A 121 0.53 -6.96 11.97
N GLN A 122 0.86 -5.74 12.42
CA GLN A 122 1.05 -4.60 11.53
C GLN A 122 1.99 -5.00 10.38
N PRO A 123 1.60 -4.80 9.11
CA PRO A 123 2.48 -4.97 7.97
C PRO A 123 3.75 -4.12 8.13
N LYS A 124 4.80 -4.51 7.42
CA LYS A 124 5.94 -3.62 7.26
C LYS A 124 5.52 -2.41 6.42
N LEU A 125 6.19 -1.27 6.59
CA LEU A 125 5.84 -0.02 5.90
C LEU A 125 5.82 -0.18 4.37
N GLU A 126 6.76 -0.95 3.84
CA GLU A 126 6.83 -1.27 2.41
C GLU A 126 5.69 -2.17 1.91
N CYS A 127 4.89 -2.74 2.82
CA CYS A 127 3.81 -3.69 2.57
C CYS A 127 2.42 -3.15 2.95
N GLU A 128 2.35 -1.86 3.32
CA GLU A 128 1.09 -1.11 3.45
C GLU A 128 0.46 -0.84 2.08
#